data_AF-A0A931V0M4-F1
#
_entry.id   AF-A0A931V0M4-F1
#
_cell.length_a   1.000
_cell.length_b   1.000
_cell.length_c   1.000
_cell.angle_alpha   90.00
_cell.angle_beta   90.00
_cell.angle_gamma   90.00
#
_symmetry.space_group_name_H-M   'P 1'
#
loop_
_entity.id
_entity.type
_entity.pdbx_description
1 polymer ?
#
loop_
_entity_poly.entity_id
_entity_poly.type
_entity_poly.pdbx_seq_one_letter_code
_entity_poly.pdbx_strand_id
1 'polypeptide(L)'
;MRVESAAVSCTPQVTERTLRVAAWVLVAAAITCLAAGIALGTSDLVAPAVLLALVLFTGAIAASAIVRGGQQVGVLRSGAPDALEVGDAVVIASSARSLRSNDVLDGWCEERGATHQVVAQLVSGEIFAAQVEDAKTAEAILDALGIALHQRALTLRIGTSKSAWSRVAAALFCAAGGVMTVPAMLLFIGPLAEVISGDHRGEWPLLAFTTGFLAVSLTMFLVPGRMLGVRTVRIGRDGVSVKRALSPAWFVSYRGMTVARKRRLVTLTSGKTSHHLPTTAVPEATALAARIEEARAAFHERAAVRAELLSRQGRPLDAWRASLARLAQGEDYRTGLGPEELLAIVEDAASFPDERVAAATALAALPHDDRRSKRVRVAVEATVDPKLRVALERALDGVIDEAALEAAEARHAR
;
A
#
# COMPACT_ATOMS: atom_id res chain seq x y z
N MET A 1 -12.89 -7.40 28.11
CA MET A 1 -11.61 -8.10 28.30
C MET A 1 -10.55 -7.07 28.64
N ARG A 2 -9.78 -7.24 29.72
CA ARG A 2 -8.70 -6.30 30.11
C ARG A 2 -7.36 -6.91 29.73
N VAL A 3 -6.55 -6.16 28.99
CA VAL A 3 -5.19 -6.54 28.59
C VAL A 3 -4.22 -5.64 29.36
N GLU A 4 -3.50 -6.21 30.33
CA GLU A 4 -2.70 -5.45 31.31
C GLU A 4 -1.34 -4.96 30.77
N SER A 5 -0.89 -5.46 29.62
CA SER A 5 0.47 -5.25 29.11
C SER A 5 0.52 -4.84 27.63
N ALA A 6 -0.38 -3.97 27.18
CA ALA A 6 -0.35 -3.49 25.81
C ALA A 6 0.55 -2.27 25.66
N ALA A 7 1.65 -2.39 24.91
CA ALA A 7 2.41 -1.23 24.48
C ALA A 7 1.62 -0.51 23.38
N VAL A 8 0.90 0.56 23.76
CA VAL A 8 0.09 1.35 22.84
C VAL A 8 0.93 2.48 22.25
N SER A 9 0.88 2.61 20.94
CA SER A 9 1.40 3.78 20.24
C SER A 9 0.34 4.31 19.28
N CYS A 10 -0.06 5.56 19.49
CA CYS A 10 -0.76 6.35 18.48
C CYS A 10 0.28 7.24 17.85
N THR A 11 0.73 6.87 16.66
CA THR A 11 1.62 7.76 15.91
C THR A 11 0.80 8.47 14.84
N PRO A 12 0.83 9.82 14.79
CA PRO A 12 0.35 10.49 13.61
C PRO A 12 1.17 9.94 12.45
N GLN A 13 0.49 9.50 11.39
CA GLN A 13 1.13 9.09 10.15
C GLN A 13 2.17 10.17 9.83
N VAL A 14 3.43 9.80 9.57
CA VAL A 14 4.53 10.74 9.28
C VAL A 14 4.01 11.72 8.24
N THR A 15 3.60 12.89 8.71
CA THR A 15 2.72 13.75 7.93
C THR A 15 3.54 14.30 6.79
N GLU A 16 2.87 14.58 5.68
CA GLU A 16 3.39 15.35 4.56
C GLU A 16 4.20 16.58 5.03
N ARG A 17 3.87 17.12 6.21
CA ARG A 17 4.57 18.19 6.93
C ARG A 17 6.04 17.87 7.25
N THR A 18 6.38 16.68 7.72
CA THR A 18 7.78 16.29 7.98
C THR A 18 8.57 16.07 6.69
N LEU A 19 7.91 15.60 5.62
CA LEU A 19 8.47 15.57 4.27
C LEU A 19 8.72 16.99 3.74
N ARG A 20 7.78 17.92 3.94
CA ARG A 20 7.94 19.34 3.60
C ARG A 20 9.08 19.98 4.40
N VAL A 21 9.18 19.75 5.71
CA VAL A 21 10.27 20.31 6.54
C VAL A 21 11.63 19.78 6.07
N ALA A 22 11.76 18.48 5.81
CA ALA A 22 13.01 17.94 5.27
C ALA A 22 13.34 18.50 3.88
N ALA A 23 12.34 18.69 3.01
CA ALA A 23 12.51 19.34 1.72
C ALA A 23 12.95 20.81 1.89
N TRP A 24 12.38 21.55 2.84
CA TRP A 24 12.78 22.92 3.16
C TRP A 24 14.19 23.01 3.71
N VAL A 25 14.63 22.07 4.55
CA VAL A 25 16.01 21.99 5.02
C VAL A 25 16.98 21.74 3.86
N LEU A 26 16.61 20.86 2.92
CA LEU A 26 17.40 20.61 1.71
C LEU A 26 17.49 21.85 0.81
N VAL A 27 16.37 22.54 0.59
CA VAL A 27 16.31 23.78 -0.19
C VAL A 27 17.13 24.89 0.48
N ALA A 28 16.98 25.09 1.79
CA ALA A 28 17.73 26.10 2.52
C ALA A 28 19.24 25.86 2.46
N ALA A 29 19.69 24.61 2.59
CA ALA A 29 21.09 24.29 2.46
C ALA A 29 21.62 24.45 1.03
N ALA A 30 20.83 24.08 0.01
CA ALA A 30 21.18 24.34 -1.38
C ALA A 30 21.32 25.85 -1.67
N ILE A 31 20.40 26.68 -1.16
CA ILE A 31 20.48 28.14 -1.25
C ILE A 31 21.72 28.67 -0.53
N THR A 32 22.04 28.12 0.64
CA THR A 32 23.22 28.54 1.42
C THR A 32 24.52 28.20 0.66
N CYS A 33 24.61 27.03 0.03
CA CYS A 33 25.74 26.66 -0.83
C CYS A 33 25.85 27.57 -2.05
N LEU A 34 24.73 27.88 -2.70
CA LEU A 34 24.69 28.77 -3.87
C LEU A 34 25.14 30.20 -3.48
N ALA A 35 24.61 30.72 -2.38
CA ALA A 35 24.96 32.04 -1.87
C ALA A 35 26.44 32.13 -1.46
N ALA A 36 26.98 31.09 -0.81
CA ALA A 36 28.40 31.02 -0.48
C ALA A 36 29.29 30.99 -1.74
N GLY A 37 28.88 30.24 -2.78
CA GLY A 37 29.60 30.21 -4.05
C GLY A 37 29.61 31.55 -4.78
N ILE A 38 28.49 32.29 -4.78
CA ILE A 38 28.39 33.62 -5.41
C ILE A 38 29.17 34.67 -4.61
N ALA A 39 29.08 34.64 -3.28
CA ALA A 39 29.68 35.66 -2.42
C ALA A 39 31.21 35.59 -2.33
N LEU A 40 31.81 34.41 -2.56
CA LEU A 40 33.24 34.19 -2.33
C LEU A 40 34.13 34.30 -3.58
N GLY A 41 33.60 34.82 -4.69
CA GLY A 41 34.29 35.05 -5.97
C GLY A 41 35.82 35.13 -5.91
N THR A 42 36.48 34.20 -6.62
CA THR A 42 37.94 34.14 -6.89
C THR A 42 38.92 34.09 -5.71
N SER A 43 38.46 34.02 -4.46
CA SER A 43 39.37 33.96 -3.31
C SER A 43 39.76 32.52 -2.93
N ASP A 44 41.01 32.30 -2.50
CA ASP A 44 41.53 30.99 -2.04
C ASP A 44 40.73 30.35 -0.89
N LEU A 45 39.78 31.09 -0.30
CA LEU A 45 38.90 30.65 0.79
C LEU A 45 37.58 30.01 0.31
N VAL A 46 37.29 30.00 -1.01
CA VAL A 46 36.07 29.37 -1.58
C VAL A 46 36.05 27.86 -1.31
N ALA A 47 37.16 27.18 -1.55
CA ALA A 47 37.27 25.73 -1.41
C ALA A 47 36.93 25.23 0.01
N PRO A 48 37.53 25.77 1.10
CA PRO A 48 37.19 25.30 2.45
C PRO A 48 35.76 25.64 2.87
N ALA A 49 35.20 26.79 2.46
CA ALA A 49 33.83 27.16 2.78
C ALA A 49 32.80 26.24 2.10
N VAL A 50 33.02 25.91 0.83
CA VAL A 50 32.19 24.95 0.08
C VAL A 50 32.31 23.55 0.70
N LEU A 51 33.50 23.13 1.11
CA LEU A 51 33.72 21.83 1.75
C LEU A 51 32.99 21.73 3.10
N LEU A 52 33.02 22.79 3.92
CA LEU A 52 32.31 22.85 5.19
C LEU A 52 30.78 22.80 5.00
N ALA A 53 30.25 23.57 4.04
CA ALA A 53 28.84 23.55 3.72
C ALA A 53 28.38 22.16 3.24
N LEU A 54 29.21 21.47 2.46
CA LEU A 54 28.96 20.11 2.00
C LEU A 54 28.90 19.10 3.15
N VAL A 55 29.84 19.19 4.09
CA VAL A 55 29.91 18.32 5.29
C VAL A 55 28.67 18.54 6.16
N LEU A 56 28.25 19.79 6.36
CA LEU A 56 27.03 20.11 7.10
C LEU A 56 25.77 19.59 6.39
N PHE A 57 25.70 19.72 5.07
CA PHE A 57 24.58 19.21 4.26
C PHE A 57 24.46 17.69 4.30
N THR A 58 25.58 16.99 4.08
CA THR A 58 25.62 15.52 4.12
C THR A 58 25.39 14.99 5.54
N GLY A 59 25.90 15.69 6.56
CA GLY A 59 25.56 15.44 7.97
C GLY A 59 24.07 15.59 8.26
N ALA A 60 23.41 16.62 7.73
CA ALA A 60 21.97 16.83 7.89
C ALA A 60 21.13 15.76 7.15
N ILE A 61 21.55 15.33 5.95
CA ILE A 61 20.90 14.23 5.22
C ILE A 61 21.06 12.91 5.97
N ALA A 62 22.27 12.59 6.43
CA ALA A 62 22.53 11.40 7.21
C ALA A 62 21.73 11.41 8.51
N ALA A 63 21.70 12.54 9.24
CA ALA A 63 20.88 12.71 10.44
C ALA A 63 19.39 12.54 10.13
N SER A 64 18.87 13.11 9.03
CA SER A 64 17.47 12.95 8.63
C SER A 64 17.14 11.51 8.23
N ALA A 65 18.05 10.81 7.54
CA ALA A 65 17.90 9.40 7.18
C ALA A 65 17.94 8.50 8.43
N ILE A 66 18.82 8.79 9.39
CA ILE A 66 18.89 8.12 10.69
C ILE A 66 17.63 8.40 11.51
N VAL A 67 17.10 9.63 11.51
CA VAL A 67 15.86 9.97 12.20
C VAL A 67 14.65 9.31 11.53
N ARG A 68 14.58 9.23 10.19
CA ARG A 68 13.49 8.54 9.48
C ARG A 68 13.54 7.02 9.64
N GLY A 69 14.74 6.43 9.49
CA GLY A 69 14.94 5.01 9.76
C GLY A 69 14.68 4.70 11.23
N GLY A 70 15.12 5.58 12.12
CA GLY A 70 14.89 5.56 13.56
C GLY A 70 13.44 5.81 13.94
N GLN A 71 12.64 6.52 13.15
CA GLN A 71 11.19 6.70 13.36
C GLN A 71 10.40 5.53 12.77
N GLN A 72 10.80 4.92 11.67
CA GLN A 72 10.21 3.63 11.26
C GLN A 72 10.54 2.50 12.24
N VAL A 73 11.68 2.59 12.93
CA VAL A 73 12.07 1.70 14.02
C VAL A 73 11.51 2.19 15.38
N GLY A 74 11.21 3.48 15.51
CA GLY A 74 10.87 4.18 16.75
C GLY A 74 9.39 4.52 16.93
N VAL A 75 8.58 4.40 15.87
CA VAL A 75 7.13 4.12 15.97
C VAL A 75 6.88 2.84 16.78
N LEU A 76 7.94 2.05 17.03
CA LEU A 76 7.94 0.85 17.85
C LEU A 76 8.76 0.99 19.15
N ARG A 77 9.09 2.22 19.58
CA ARG A 77 9.45 2.40 20.99
C ARG A 77 8.16 2.15 21.75
N SER A 78 8.10 1.01 22.43
CA SER A 78 7.02 0.64 23.33
C SER A 78 6.63 1.89 24.12
N GLY A 79 5.41 2.40 23.93
CA GLY A 79 4.80 3.23 24.94
C GLY A 79 4.90 2.51 26.29
N ALA A 80 4.92 3.24 27.39
CA ALA A 80 4.80 2.59 28.69
C ALA A 80 3.61 1.60 28.62
N PRO A 81 3.77 0.37 29.13
CA PRO A 81 2.71 -0.62 29.09
C PRO A 81 1.43 0.03 29.63
N ASP A 82 0.40 0.06 28.81
CA ASP A 82 -0.85 0.70 29.12
C ASP A 82 -1.96 -0.34 29.09
N ALA A 83 -2.93 -0.17 29.98
CA ALA A 83 -4.05 -1.10 30.04
C ALA A 83 -4.99 -0.81 28.88
N LEU A 84 -5.26 -1.83 28.06
CA LEU A 84 -6.35 -1.78 27.08
C LEU A 84 -7.58 -2.43 27.68
N GLU A 85 -8.67 -1.67 27.76
CA GLU A 85 -9.98 -2.21 28.10
C GLU A 85 -10.77 -2.40 26.80
N VAL A 86 -11.04 -3.67 26.49
CA VAL A 86 -11.76 -4.10 25.30
C VAL A 86 -13.22 -4.36 25.69
N GLY A 87 -14.11 -3.45 25.34
CA GLY A 87 -15.57 -3.59 25.43
C GLY A 87 -16.23 -3.31 24.07
N ASP A 88 -17.34 -2.57 24.06
CA ASP A 88 -17.96 -2.07 22.82
C ASP A 88 -17.10 -1.02 22.09
N ALA A 89 -16.11 -0.49 22.81
CA ALA A 89 -15.04 0.34 22.29
C ALA A 89 -13.72 -0.11 22.93
N VAL A 90 -12.62 0.15 22.25
CA VAL A 90 -11.28 -0.07 22.82
C VAL A 90 -10.85 1.22 23.51
N VAL A 91 -10.73 1.18 24.84
CA VAL A 91 -10.30 2.33 25.65
C VAL A 91 -8.84 2.18 26.02
N ILE A 92 -8.06 3.23 25.70
CA ILE A 92 -6.64 3.33 26.03
C ILE A 92 -6.52 4.08 27.36
N ALA A 93 -6.19 3.38 28.44
CA ALA A 93 -6.26 3.93 29.80
C ALA A 93 -5.41 5.20 30.01
N SER A 94 -4.20 5.26 29.46
CA SER A 94 -3.28 6.41 29.64
C SER A 94 -3.76 7.70 28.98
N SER A 95 -4.53 7.61 27.90
CA SER A 95 -4.96 8.77 27.12
C SER A 95 -6.44 9.10 27.29
N ALA A 96 -7.19 8.25 28.03
CA ALA A 96 -8.64 8.25 28.10
C ALA A 96 -9.32 8.29 26.71
N ARG A 97 -8.61 7.84 25.67
CA ARG A 97 -9.12 7.84 24.29
C ARG A 97 -9.87 6.53 24.05
N SER A 98 -11.11 6.67 23.60
CA SER A 98 -11.94 5.55 23.17
C SER A 98 -11.91 5.46 21.64
N LEU A 99 -11.59 4.28 21.13
CA LEU A 99 -11.66 3.95 19.70
C LEU A 99 -12.92 3.13 19.45
N ARG A 100 -13.84 3.67 18.64
CA ARG A 100 -15.06 2.99 18.21
C ARG A 100 -14.84 2.35 16.84
N SER A 101 -15.69 1.41 16.47
CA SER A 101 -15.62 0.76 15.17
C SER A 101 -15.66 1.74 13.99
N ASN A 102 -16.46 2.79 14.08
CA ASN A 102 -16.58 3.82 13.04
C ASN A 102 -15.32 4.71 12.91
N ASP A 103 -14.43 4.70 13.90
CA ASP A 103 -13.17 5.45 13.86
C ASP A 103 -12.08 4.68 13.11
N VAL A 104 -12.32 3.40 12.82
CA VAL A 104 -11.34 2.48 12.25
C VAL A 104 -11.65 2.24 10.77
N LEU A 105 -10.68 2.54 9.91
CA LEU A 105 -10.79 2.35 8.47
C LEU A 105 -10.38 0.92 8.07
N ASP A 106 -9.33 0.40 8.69
CA ASP A 106 -8.77 -0.92 8.43
C ASP A 106 -7.96 -1.41 9.63
N GLY A 107 -7.72 -2.71 9.73
CA GLY A 107 -6.75 -3.23 10.70
C GLY A 107 -6.28 -4.63 10.41
N TRP A 108 -5.09 -4.93 10.93
CA TRP A 108 -4.37 -6.16 10.71
C TRP A 108 -3.61 -6.58 11.96
N CYS A 109 -3.21 -7.85 11.99
CA CYS A 109 -2.29 -8.38 12.99
C CYS A 109 -0.92 -8.60 12.33
N GLU A 110 0.13 -8.03 12.90
CA GLU A 110 1.52 -8.32 12.55
C GLU A 110 2.13 -9.30 13.57
N GLU A 111 2.77 -10.36 13.08
CA GLU A 111 3.54 -11.26 13.93
C GLU A 111 4.99 -10.74 14.06
N ARG A 112 5.46 -10.55 15.29
CA ARG A 112 6.78 -10.02 15.58
C ARG A 112 7.49 -10.90 16.61
N GLY A 113 8.15 -11.94 16.11
CA GLY A 113 8.84 -12.91 16.96
C GLY A 113 7.83 -13.73 17.74
N ALA A 114 7.88 -13.67 19.07
CA ALA A 114 6.95 -14.38 19.96
C ALA A 114 5.72 -13.54 20.36
N THR A 115 5.59 -12.31 19.84
CA THR A 115 4.50 -11.40 20.17
C THR A 115 3.70 -11.04 18.93
N HIS A 116 2.44 -10.70 19.12
CA HIS A 116 1.56 -10.20 18.08
C HIS A 116 1.37 -8.69 18.24
N GLN A 117 1.14 -7.99 17.15
CA GLN A 117 0.88 -6.55 17.16
C GLN A 117 -0.40 -6.28 16.38
N VAL A 118 -1.42 -5.79 17.07
CA VAL A 118 -2.63 -5.26 16.44
C VAL A 118 -2.30 -3.89 15.88
N VAL A 119 -2.56 -3.69 14.59
CA VAL A 119 -2.42 -2.40 13.94
C VAL A 119 -3.77 -2.03 13.34
N ALA A 120 -4.32 -0.88 13.73
CA ALA A 120 -5.54 -0.33 13.16
C ALA A 120 -5.24 1.04 12.57
N GLN A 121 -5.64 1.26 11.32
CA GLN A 121 -5.61 2.56 10.67
C GLN A 121 -6.92 3.27 10.97
N LEU A 122 -6.85 4.44 11.59
CA LEU A 122 -8.01 5.25 11.91
C LEU A 122 -8.44 6.07 10.68
N VAL A 123 -9.71 6.48 10.65
CA VAL A 123 -10.27 7.38 9.62
C VAL A 123 -9.51 8.72 9.58
N SER A 124 -8.95 9.15 10.71
CA SER A 124 -8.07 10.33 10.80
C SER A 124 -6.73 10.16 10.08
N GLY A 125 -6.39 8.96 9.63
CA GLY A 125 -5.09 8.58 9.06
C GLY A 125 -4.05 8.18 10.11
N GLU A 126 -4.34 8.34 11.40
CA GLU A 126 -3.48 7.88 12.49
C GLU A 126 -3.39 6.35 12.52
N ILE A 127 -2.26 5.83 12.98
CA ILE A 127 -2.07 4.39 13.16
C ILE A 127 -2.08 4.10 14.66
N PHE A 128 -3.06 3.30 15.08
CA PHE A 128 -3.09 2.67 16.40
C PHE A 128 -2.33 1.35 16.32
N ALA A 129 -1.33 1.17 17.19
CA ALA A 129 -0.59 -0.07 17.29
C ALA A 129 -0.55 -0.54 18.75
N ALA A 130 -0.95 -1.79 19.01
CA ALA A 130 -0.94 -2.42 20.32
C ALA A 130 -0.25 -3.78 20.26
N GLN A 131 0.79 -3.97 21.07
CA GLN A 131 1.46 -5.27 21.22
C GLN A 131 0.67 -6.16 22.19
N VAL A 132 0.48 -7.42 21.83
CA VAL A 132 -0.24 -8.43 22.61
C VAL A 132 0.50 -9.77 22.56
N GLU A 133 0.29 -10.60 23.57
CA GLU A 133 1.05 -11.84 23.74
C GLU A 133 0.62 -12.95 22.78
N ASP A 134 -0.68 -13.03 22.46
CA ASP A 134 -1.23 -14.10 21.63
C ASP A 134 -2.05 -13.58 20.44
N ALA A 135 -2.13 -14.41 19.40
CA ALA A 135 -2.91 -14.11 18.20
C ALA A 135 -4.40 -13.95 18.53
N LYS A 136 -4.91 -14.70 19.51
CA LYS A 136 -6.32 -14.70 19.89
C LYS A 136 -6.75 -13.37 20.53
N THR A 137 -5.92 -12.78 21.39
CA THR A 137 -6.18 -11.42 21.91
C THR A 137 -6.10 -10.39 20.80
N ALA A 138 -5.16 -10.54 19.86
CA ALA A 138 -5.06 -9.64 18.70
C ALA A 138 -6.35 -9.65 17.87
N GLU A 139 -6.89 -10.84 17.60
CA GLU A 139 -8.15 -11.04 16.90
C GLU A 139 -9.34 -10.47 17.68
N ALA A 140 -9.41 -10.70 18.99
CA ALA A 140 -10.47 -10.16 19.84
C ALA A 140 -10.48 -8.63 19.88
N ILE A 141 -9.31 -7.98 19.85
CA ILE A 141 -9.20 -6.52 19.75
C ILE A 141 -9.70 -6.05 18.38
N LEU A 142 -9.31 -6.71 17.29
CA LEU A 142 -9.79 -6.37 15.95
C LEU A 142 -11.31 -6.54 15.82
N ASP A 143 -11.89 -7.59 16.41
CA ASP A 143 -13.34 -7.78 16.50
C ASP A 143 -14.03 -6.65 17.28
N ALA A 144 -13.48 -6.25 18.42
CA ALA A 144 -14.03 -5.14 19.21
C ALA A 144 -13.91 -3.78 18.50
N LEU A 145 -12.92 -3.63 17.62
CA LEU A 145 -12.80 -2.50 16.70
C LEU A 145 -13.75 -2.61 15.49
N GLY A 146 -14.64 -3.62 15.45
CA GLY A 146 -15.58 -3.83 14.36
C GLY A 146 -14.94 -4.29 13.04
N ILE A 147 -13.68 -4.70 13.06
CA ILE A 147 -12.98 -5.20 11.87
C ILE A 147 -13.29 -6.69 11.75
N ALA A 148 -14.31 -6.98 10.95
CA ALA A 148 -14.73 -8.34 10.67
C ALA A 148 -13.56 -9.16 10.12
N LEU A 149 -13.54 -10.48 10.39
CA LEU A 149 -12.48 -11.40 9.94
C LEU A 149 -12.15 -11.27 8.44
N HIS A 150 -13.15 -10.96 7.62
CA HIS A 150 -13.01 -10.79 6.17
C HIS A 150 -12.47 -9.41 5.73
N GLN A 151 -12.45 -8.41 6.63
CA GLN A 151 -11.86 -7.09 6.43
C GLN A 151 -10.42 -7.02 6.93
N ARG A 152 -9.97 -7.99 7.74
CA ARG A 152 -8.61 -8.05 8.25
C ARG A 152 -7.65 -8.34 7.10
N ALA A 153 -7.00 -7.31 6.58
CA ALA A 153 -5.85 -7.51 5.71
C ALA A 153 -4.74 -8.17 6.54
N LEU A 154 -3.94 -9.06 5.96
CA LEU A 154 -2.78 -9.61 6.65
C LEU A 154 -1.52 -8.97 6.06
N THR A 155 -0.88 -8.09 6.82
CA THR A 155 0.36 -7.42 6.41
C THR A 155 1.55 -8.20 6.95
N LEU A 156 2.28 -8.86 6.06
CA LEU A 156 3.52 -9.56 6.37
C LEU A 156 4.71 -8.72 5.93
N ARG A 157 5.65 -8.51 6.85
CA ARG A 157 6.96 -7.93 6.54
C ARG A 157 7.87 -9.05 6.06
N ILE A 158 8.10 -9.09 4.76
CA ILE A 158 8.93 -10.12 4.14
C ILE A 158 10.34 -9.58 3.94
N GLY A 159 11.34 -10.41 4.23
CA GLY A 159 12.69 -10.17 3.70
C GLY A 159 13.52 -9.16 4.48
N THR A 160 13.17 -8.85 5.74
CA THR A 160 14.11 -8.11 6.60
C THR A 160 15.33 -8.99 6.83
N SER A 161 16.49 -8.59 6.30
CA SER A 161 17.74 -9.31 6.56
C SER A 161 17.91 -9.54 8.06
N LYS A 162 18.08 -10.82 8.44
CA LYS A 162 18.17 -11.22 9.85
C LYS A 162 19.40 -10.66 10.55
N SER A 163 20.48 -10.36 9.83
CA SER A 163 21.66 -9.82 10.47
C SER A 163 21.50 -8.32 10.69
N ALA A 164 21.54 -7.91 11.96
CA ALA A 164 21.67 -6.49 12.32
C ALA A 164 22.87 -5.86 11.58
N TRP A 165 23.94 -6.63 11.38
CA TRP A 165 25.11 -6.22 10.63
C TRP A 165 24.83 -5.81 9.18
N SER A 166 24.02 -6.53 8.41
CA SER A 166 23.78 -6.11 7.01
C SER A 166 22.96 -4.82 6.95
N ARG A 167 22.08 -4.56 7.93
CA ARG A 167 21.33 -3.30 8.01
C ARG A 167 22.26 -2.15 8.36
N VAL A 168 23.15 -2.36 9.34
CA VAL A 168 24.18 -1.39 9.70
C VAL A 168 25.12 -1.13 8.52
N ALA A 169 25.64 -2.18 7.88
CA ALA A 169 26.50 -2.06 6.71
C ALA A 169 25.82 -1.34 5.55
N ALA A 170 24.59 -1.71 5.19
CA ALA A 170 23.86 -1.04 4.12
C ALA A 170 23.52 0.43 4.48
N ALA A 171 23.21 0.72 5.74
CA ALA A 171 23.03 2.09 6.20
C ALA A 171 24.33 2.90 6.12
N LEU A 172 25.46 2.32 6.52
CA LEU A 172 26.79 2.92 6.37
C LEU A 172 27.16 3.14 4.90
N PHE A 173 26.86 2.19 4.01
CA PHE A 173 27.06 2.37 2.56
C PHE A 173 26.17 3.46 1.98
N CYS A 174 24.90 3.54 2.39
CA CYS A 174 24.03 4.65 1.99
C CYS A 174 24.55 6.00 2.51
N ALA A 175 25.01 6.04 3.76
CA ALA A 175 25.58 7.25 4.33
C ALA A 175 26.85 7.68 3.58
N ALA A 176 27.82 6.76 3.43
CA ALA A 176 29.06 7.01 2.70
C ALA A 176 28.81 7.39 1.23
N GLY A 177 27.92 6.68 0.53
CA GLY A 177 27.51 7.01 -0.83
C GLY A 177 26.89 8.41 -0.91
N GLY A 178 26.01 8.76 0.02
CA GLY A 178 25.40 10.09 0.09
C GLY A 178 26.43 11.20 0.35
N VAL A 179 27.40 10.95 1.25
CA VAL A 179 28.50 11.88 1.52
C VAL A 179 29.35 12.10 0.27
N MET A 180 29.62 11.04 -0.49
CA MET A 180 30.48 11.09 -1.68
C MET A 180 29.76 11.57 -2.95
N THR A 181 28.43 11.43 -3.03
CA THR A 181 27.67 11.77 -4.25
C THR A 181 27.62 13.27 -4.48
N VAL A 182 27.45 14.06 -3.42
CA VAL A 182 27.37 15.53 -3.54
C VAL A 182 28.68 16.14 -4.06
N PRO A 183 29.87 15.84 -3.51
CA PRO A 183 31.12 16.35 -4.06
C PRO A 183 31.40 15.79 -5.46
N ALA A 184 31.08 14.52 -5.73
CA ALA A 184 31.19 13.94 -7.07
C ALA A 184 30.38 14.73 -8.10
N MET A 185 29.16 15.13 -7.75
CA MET A 185 28.27 15.90 -8.60
C MET A 185 28.83 17.30 -8.87
N LEU A 186 29.39 17.97 -7.85
CA LEU A 186 30.05 19.27 -8.03
C LEU A 186 31.30 19.18 -8.91
N LEU A 187 32.14 18.17 -8.70
CA LEU A 187 33.33 17.91 -9.52
C LEU A 187 32.98 17.57 -10.97
N PHE A 188 31.80 17.00 -11.21
CA PHE A 188 31.30 16.70 -12.55
C PHE A 188 30.76 17.94 -13.28
N ILE A 189 30.13 18.88 -12.55
CA ILE A 189 29.51 20.08 -13.15
C ILE A 189 30.55 20.99 -13.83
N GLY A 190 31.75 21.14 -13.26
CA GLY A 190 32.81 22.01 -13.83
C GLY A 190 33.21 21.58 -15.25
N PRO A 191 33.78 20.38 -15.42
CA PRO A 191 34.17 19.87 -16.74
C PRO A 191 32.98 19.76 -17.71
N LEU A 192 31.77 19.49 -17.21
CA LEU A 192 30.57 19.48 -18.06
C LEU A 192 30.26 20.87 -18.62
N ALA A 193 30.42 21.93 -17.83
CA ALA A 193 30.21 23.30 -18.27
C ALA A 193 31.25 23.74 -19.31
N GLU A 194 32.52 23.35 -19.14
CA GLU A 194 33.60 23.59 -20.10
C GLU A 194 33.31 22.91 -21.44
N VAL A 195 32.90 21.64 -21.41
CA VAL A 195 32.48 20.89 -22.61
C VAL A 195 31.30 21.56 -23.33
N ILE A 196 30.32 22.09 -22.59
CA ILE A 196 29.17 22.81 -23.18
C ILE A 196 29.60 24.15 -23.79
N SER A 197 30.64 24.80 -23.24
CA SER A 197 31.15 26.09 -23.73
C SER A 197 31.99 26.01 -25.01
N GLY A 198 32.36 24.80 -25.44
CA GLY A 198 33.06 24.56 -26.71
C GLY A 198 34.58 24.68 -26.68
N ASP A 199 35.19 24.89 -25.50
CA ASP A 199 36.65 24.88 -25.35
C ASP A 199 37.14 23.46 -25.02
N HIS A 200 37.61 22.72 -26.02
CA HIS A 200 37.85 21.27 -25.92
C HIS A 200 39.32 20.89 -25.66
N ARG A 201 40.12 21.73 -24.99
CA ARG A 201 41.56 21.50 -24.82
C ARG A 201 41.87 20.46 -23.72
N GLY A 202 41.67 19.18 -24.03
CA GLY A 202 42.30 18.07 -23.31
C GLY A 202 41.60 17.55 -22.05
N GLU A 203 40.38 18.00 -21.75
CA GLU A 203 39.68 17.70 -20.49
C GLU A 203 38.82 16.42 -20.51
N TRP A 204 38.74 15.73 -21.64
CA TRP A 204 38.03 14.45 -21.77
C TRP A 204 38.38 13.41 -20.69
N PRO A 205 39.66 13.25 -20.26
CA PRO A 205 40.00 12.32 -19.18
C PRO A 205 39.39 12.73 -17.82
N LEU A 206 39.32 14.03 -17.53
CA LEU A 206 38.75 14.56 -16.28
C LEU A 206 37.23 14.40 -16.25
N LEU A 207 36.56 14.68 -17.37
CA LEU A 207 35.12 14.42 -17.53
C LEU A 207 34.81 12.92 -17.37
N ALA A 208 35.59 12.05 -18.01
CA ALA A 208 35.42 10.59 -17.89
C ALA A 208 35.61 10.12 -16.44
N PHE A 209 36.63 10.63 -15.74
CA PHE A 209 36.89 10.31 -14.35
C PHE A 209 35.75 10.77 -13.41
N THR A 210 35.31 12.02 -13.53
CA THR A 210 34.24 12.59 -12.70
C THR A 210 32.89 11.93 -12.96
N THR A 211 32.59 11.59 -14.22
CA THR A 211 31.41 10.78 -14.58
C THR A 211 31.46 9.41 -13.93
N GLY A 212 32.60 8.71 -14.03
CA GLY A 212 32.81 7.41 -13.42
C GLY A 212 32.66 7.45 -11.90
N PHE A 213 33.24 8.46 -11.26
CA PHE A 213 33.15 8.66 -9.82
C PHE A 213 31.70 8.94 -9.37
N LEU A 214 30.98 9.80 -10.09
CA LEU A 214 29.56 10.06 -9.83
C LEU A 214 28.71 8.80 -10.00
N ALA A 215 28.94 8.02 -11.06
CA ALA A 215 28.22 6.77 -11.31
C ALA A 215 28.45 5.74 -10.19
N VAL A 216 29.70 5.57 -9.74
CA VAL A 216 30.05 4.67 -8.62
C VAL A 216 29.40 5.14 -7.33
N SER A 217 29.45 6.44 -7.03
CA SER A 217 28.87 7.01 -5.82
C SER A 217 27.35 6.86 -5.78
N LEU A 218 26.68 7.18 -6.89
CA LEU A 218 25.23 7.01 -7.04
C LEU A 218 24.83 5.53 -6.94
N THR A 219 25.64 4.62 -7.48
CA THR A 219 25.41 3.17 -7.36
C THR A 219 25.55 2.70 -5.91
N MET A 220 26.60 3.15 -5.20
CA MET A 220 26.79 2.88 -3.77
C MET A 220 25.66 3.46 -2.90
N PHE A 221 25.03 4.55 -3.33
CA PHE A 221 23.89 5.13 -2.63
C PHE A 221 22.58 4.36 -2.92
N LEU A 222 22.26 4.14 -4.20
CA LEU A 222 20.96 3.60 -4.62
C LEU A 222 20.82 2.10 -4.39
N VAL A 223 21.88 1.31 -4.60
CA VAL A 223 21.81 -0.16 -4.52
C VAL A 223 21.53 -0.64 -3.10
N PRO A 224 22.26 -0.19 -2.06
CA PRO A 224 21.97 -0.58 -0.68
C PRO A 224 20.64 0.01 -0.20
N GLY A 225 20.26 1.22 -0.65
CA GLY A 225 18.96 1.81 -0.37
C GLY A 225 17.80 0.92 -0.86
N ARG A 226 17.95 0.29 -2.03
CA ARG A 226 16.99 -0.71 -2.53
C ARG A 226 17.00 -2.01 -1.74
N MET A 227 18.13 -2.41 -1.16
CA MET A 227 18.23 -3.60 -0.30
C MET A 227 17.66 -3.38 1.12
N LEU A 228 17.71 -2.15 1.62
CA LEU A 228 17.18 -1.76 2.93
C LEU A 228 15.65 -1.64 2.95
N GLY A 229 15.02 -1.57 1.78
CA GLY A 229 13.58 -1.44 1.67
C GLY A 229 12.85 -2.66 2.24
N VAL A 230 12.22 -2.49 3.40
CA VAL A 230 11.27 -3.46 3.94
C VAL A 230 10.21 -3.72 2.89
N ARG A 231 10.01 -4.99 2.54
CA ARG A 231 8.92 -5.39 1.67
C ARG A 231 7.73 -5.70 2.55
N THR A 232 6.69 -4.91 2.42
CA THR A 232 5.41 -5.19 3.09
C THR A 232 4.51 -5.83 2.06
N VAL A 233 4.09 -7.06 2.33
CA VAL A 233 3.09 -7.78 1.54
C VAL A 233 1.79 -7.70 2.31
N ARG A 234 0.81 -7.02 1.73
CA ARG A 234 -0.54 -6.94 2.23
C ARG A 234 -1.39 -7.93 1.46
N ILE A 235 -1.88 -8.94 2.17
CA ILE A 235 -2.85 -9.91 1.66
C ILE A 235 -4.22 -9.30 1.97
N GLY A 236 -4.88 -8.79 0.94
CA GLY A 236 -6.18 -8.15 1.04
C GLY A 236 -7.34 -9.10 0.76
N ARG A 237 -8.55 -8.54 0.65
CA ARG A 237 -9.78 -9.29 0.32
C ARG A 237 -9.79 -9.78 -1.12
N ASP A 238 -9.18 -9.03 -2.02
CA ASP A 238 -9.31 -9.06 -3.47
C ASP A 238 -8.00 -9.41 -4.18
N GLY A 239 -6.88 -9.36 -3.47
CA GLY A 239 -5.58 -9.71 -4.00
C GLY A 239 -4.43 -9.47 -3.03
N VAL A 240 -3.24 -9.48 -3.58
CA VAL A 240 -1.99 -9.26 -2.85
C VAL A 240 -1.35 -7.97 -3.35
N SER A 241 -1.17 -7.00 -2.44
CA SER A 241 -0.42 -5.78 -2.71
C SER A 241 0.97 -5.87 -2.10
N VAL A 242 1.99 -5.47 -2.87
CA VAL A 242 3.37 -5.49 -2.40
C VAL A 242 3.98 -4.12 -2.57
N LYS A 243 4.38 -3.56 -1.43
CA LYS A 243 5.05 -2.26 -1.36
C LYS A 243 6.52 -2.48 -1.02
N ARG A 244 7.40 -1.84 -1.79
CA ARG A 244 8.84 -1.77 -1.53
C ARG A 244 9.21 -0.33 -1.23
N ALA A 245 10.23 -0.11 -0.40
CA ALA A 245 10.76 1.24 -0.26
C ALA A 245 11.27 1.73 -1.64
N LEU A 246 10.90 2.95 -2.01
CA LEU A 246 11.31 3.62 -3.26
C LEU A 246 10.83 2.97 -4.57
N SER A 247 9.96 1.95 -4.54
CA SER A 247 9.31 1.43 -5.75
C SER A 247 7.80 1.64 -5.66
N PRO A 248 7.12 1.86 -6.81
CA PRO A 248 5.66 1.86 -6.81
C PRO A 248 5.14 0.53 -6.24
N ALA A 249 4.08 0.62 -5.45
CA ALA A 249 3.36 -0.57 -5.02
C ALA A 249 2.74 -1.23 -6.26
N TRP A 250 2.73 -2.55 -6.29
CA TRP A 250 2.03 -3.30 -7.31
C TRP A 250 1.01 -4.22 -6.65
N PHE A 251 -0.03 -4.56 -7.39
CA PHE A 251 -1.18 -5.33 -6.93
C PHE A 251 -1.42 -6.51 -7.88
N VAL A 252 -1.68 -7.68 -7.31
CA VAL A 252 -2.06 -8.89 -8.05
C VAL A 252 -3.42 -9.35 -7.53
N SER A 253 -4.45 -9.23 -8.37
CA SER A 253 -5.79 -9.74 -8.05
C SER A 253 -5.77 -11.26 -7.88
N TYR A 254 -6.60 -11.80 -7.00
CA TYR A 254 -6.81 -13.25 -6.87
C TYR A 254 -7.34 -13.89 -8.16
N ARG A 255 -8.03 -13.12 -9.00
CA ARG A 255 -8.57 -13.60 -10.26
C ARG A 255 -7.45 -13.97 -11.23
N GLY A 256 -7.38 -15.25 -11.60
CA GLY A 256 -6.34 -15.76 -12.49
C GLY A 256 -4.94 -15.78 -11.88
N MET A 257 -4.82 -15.54 -10.57
CA MET A 257 -3.56 -15.69 -9.87
C MET A 257 -3.27 -17.16 -9.57
N THR A 258 -2.04 -17.56 -9.84
CA THR A 258 -1.47 -18.82 -9.37
C THR A 258 -0.32 -18.53 -8.42
N VAL A 259 -0.24 -19.31 -7.33
CA VAL A 259 0.84 -19.22 -6.36
C VAL A 259 1.77 -20.41 -6.55
N ALA A 260 3.05 -20.13 -6.78
CA ALA A 260 4.08 -21.15 -6.84
C ALA A 260 5.15 -20.88 -5.80
N ARG A 261 5.59 -21.91 -5.08
CA ARG A 261 6.67 -21.79 -4.08
C ARG A 261 7.89 -22.58 -4.52
N LYS A 262 9.06 -21.92 -4.53
CA LYS A 262 10.37 -22.56 -4.77
C LYS A 262 11.37 -22.13 -3.69
N ARG A 263 11.67 -23.02 -2.74
CA ARG A 263 12.56 -22.77 -1.60
C ARG A 263 12.14 -21.52 -0.78
N ARG A 264 12.87 -20.41 -0.91
CA ARG A 264 12.64 -19.13 -0.23
C ARG A 264 11.97 -18.09 -1.13
N LEU A 265 11.34 -18.54 -2.21
CA LEU A 265 10.71 -17.67 -3.20
C LEU A 265 9.25 -18.07 -3.36
N VAL A 266 8.34 -17.13 -3.16
CA VAL A 266 6.94 -17.25 -3.57
C VAL A 266 6.76 -16.45 -4.85
N THR A 267 6.24 -17.08 -5.90
CA THR A 267 5.97 -16.47 -7.18
C THR A 267 4.46 -16.36 -7.35
N LEU A 268 3.97 -15.15 -7.58
CA LEU A 268 2.58 -14.87 -7.94
C LEU A 268 2.53 -14.66 -9.44
N THR A 269 1.78 -15.49 -10.17
CA THR A 269 1.63 -15.35 -11.62
C THR A 269 0.20 -14.94 -11.92
N SER A 270 0.02 -13.85 -12.66
CA SER A 270 -1.27 -13.39 -13.17
C SER A 270 -1.13 -13.12 -14.68
N GLY A 271 -1.79 -13.95 -15.49
CA GLY A 271 -1.62 -13.95 -16.94
C GLY A 271 -0.16 -14.20 -17.36
N LYS A 272 0.44 -13.21 -18.04
CA LYS A 272 1.85 -13.26 -18.50
C LYS A 272 2.84 -12.65 -17.51
N THR A 273 2.36 -12.08 -16.40
CA THR A 273 3.20 -11.37 -15.43
C THR A 273 3.49 -12.27 -14.22
N SER A 274 4.77 -12.36 -13.85
CA SER A 274 5.24 -13.13 -12.70
C SER A 274 5.93 -12.20 -11.70
N HIS A 275 5.44 -12.19 -10.47
CA HIS A 275 5.99 -11.40 -9.39
C HIS A 275 6.67 -12.28 -8.36
N HIS A 276 7.93 -11.99 -8.07
CA HIS A 276 8.75 -12.77 -7.14
C HIS A 276 8.82 -12.11 -5.75
N LEU A 277 8.45 -12.89 -4.74
CA LEU A 277 8.47 -12.57 -3.31
C LEU A 277 9.53 -13.42 -2.61
N PRO A 278 10.78 -12.93 -2.53
CA PRO A 278 11.81 -13.61 -1.76
C PRO A 278 11.55 -13.42 -0.28
N THR A 279 11.60 -14.52 0.47
CA THR A 279 11.52 -14.58 1.93
C THR A 279 12.89 -14.87 2.54
N THR A 280 13.04 -14.72 3.85
CA THR A 280 14.33 -15.00 4.52
C THR A 280 14.55 -16.49 4.74
N ALA A 281 13.47 -17.26 4.92
CA ALA A 281 13.51 -18.67 5.25
C ALA A 281 12.42 -19.49 4.53
N VAL A 282 12.64 -20.80 4.41
CA VAL A 282 11.68 -21.73 3.79
C VAL A 282 10.37 -21.84 4.59
N PRO A 283 10.37 -21.87 5.94
CA PRO A 283 9.14 -21.83 6.72
C PRO A 283 8.34 -20.55 6.47
N GLU A 284 8.99 -19.39 6.38
CA GLU A 284 8.36 -18.11 6.06
C GLU A 284 7.73 -18.12 4.66
N ALA A 285 8.42 -18.67 3.65
CA ALA A 285 7.85 -18.84 2.31
C ALA A 285 6.62 -19.75 2.30
N THR A 286 6.65 -20.78 3.15
CA THR A 286 5.57 -21.76 3.26
C THR A 286 4.35 -21.15 3.94
N ALA A 287 4.55 -20.47 5.06
CA ALA A 287 3.49 -19.76 5.77
C ALA A 287 2.86 -18.67 4.87
N LEU A 288 3.69 -17.88 4.18
CA LEU A 288 3.19 -16.87 3.25
C LEU A 288 2.36 -17.48 2.11
N ALA A 289 2.86 -18.53 1.47
CA ALA A 289 2.14 -19.17 0.37
C ALA A 289 0.81 -19.77 0.85
N ALA A 290 0.79 -20.43 2.01
CA ALA A 290 -0.42 -20.99 2.60
C ALA A 290 -1.46 -19.88 2.90
N ARG A 291 -1.04 -18.77 3.51
CA ARG A 291 -1.93 -17.62 3.78
C ARG A 291 -2.50 -17.00 2.51
N ILE A 292 -1.70 -16.86 1.46
CA ILE A 292 -2.18 -16.33 0.18
C ILE A 292 -3.20 -17.30 -0.45
N GLU A 293 -2.96 -18.61 -0.39
CA GLU A 293 -3.87 -19.63 -0.91
C GLU A 293 -5.18 -19.71 -0.11
N GLU A 294 -5.13 -19.64 1.22
CA GLU A 294 -6.31 -19.56 2.10
C GLU A 294 -7.17 -18.34 1.74
N ALA A 295 -6.54 -17.15 1.63
CA ALA A 295 -7.25 -15.93 1.26
C ALA A 295 -7.83 -15.99 -0.16
N ARG A 296 -7.10 -16.61 -1.11
CA ARG A 296 -7.57 -16.85 -2.48
C ARG A 296 -8.76 -17.82 -2.50
N ALA A 297 -8.72 -18.90 -1.74
CA ALA A 297 -9.82 -19.87 -1.63
C ALA A 297 -11.07 -19.20 -1.05
N ALA A 298 -10.93 -18.44 0.05
CA ALA A 298 -12.02 -17.67 0.64
C ALA A 298 -12.58 -16.59 -0.30
N PHE A 299 -11.74 -16.00 -1.15
CA PHE A 299 -12.19 -15.10 -2.22
C PHE A 299 -13.05 -15.84 -3.24
N HIS A 300 -12.62 -17.01 -3.73
CA HIS A 300 -13.38 -17.79 -4.70
C HIS A 300 -14.70 -18.33 -4.15
N GLU A 301 -14.72 -18.78 -2.90
CA GLU A 301 -15.95 -19.23 -2.23
C GLU A 301 -16.96 -18.08 -2.14
N ARG A 302 -16.53 -16.90 -1.70
CA ARG A 302 -17.40 -15.70 -1.66
C ARG A 302 -17.85 -15.26 -3.05
N ALA A 303 -16.96 -15.32 -4.04
CA ALA A 303 -17.32 -15.00 -5.42
C ALA A 303 -18.38 -15.99 -5.94
N ALA A 304 -18.28 -17.29 -5.60
CA ALA A 304 -19.27 -18.29 -5.97
C ALA A 304 -20.62 -18.04 -5.28
N VAL A 305 -20.64 -17.77 -3.97
CA VAL A 305 -21.87 -17.42 -3.23
C VAL A 305 -22.49 -16.14 -3.80
N ARG A 306 -21.68 -15.12 -4.10
CA ARG A 306 -22.14 -13.88 -4.70
C ARG A 306 -22.72 -14.09 -6.10
N ALA A 307 -22.06 -14.89 -6.93
CA ALA A 307 -22.54 -15.29 -8.24
C ALA A 307 -23.87 -16.04 -8.12
N GLU A 308 -24.00 -16.93 -7.13
CA GLU A 308 -25.23 -17.65 -6.83
C GLU A 308 -26.38 -16.71 -6.45
N LEU A 309 -26.12 -15.76 -5.54
CA LEU A 309 -27.11 -14.77 -5.07
C LEU A 309 -27.60 -13.85 -6.19
N LEU A 310 -26.68 -13.38 -7.04
CA LEU A 310 -26.98 -12.49 -8.16
C LEU A 310 -27.55 -13.22 -9.38
N SER A 311 -27.23 -14.50 -9.55
CA SER A 311 -27.69 -15.34 -10.65
C SER A 311 -29.21 -15.46 -10.66
N ARG A 312 -29.78 -15.49 -11.86
CA ARG A 312 -31.21 -15.70 -12.04
C ARG A 312 -31.67 -17.10 -11.64
N GLN A 313 -30.83 -18.13 -11.84
CA GLN A 313 -31.12 -19.54 -11.53
C GLN A 313 -32.47 -20.05 -12.07
N GLY A 314 -32.87 -19.61 -13.28
CA GLY A 314 -34.16 -19.99 -13.89
C GLY A 314 -35.40 -19.36 -13.25
N ARG A 315 -35.25 -18.42 -12.29
CA ARG A 315 -36.38 -17.68 -11.72
C ARG A 315 -37.05 -16.80 -12.79
N PRO A 316 -38.39 -16.62 -12.75
CA PRO A 316 -39.06 -15.59 -13.56
C PRO A 316 -38.46 -14.21 -13.28
N LEU A 317 -38.40 -13.35 -14.31
CA LEU A 317 -37.71 -12.06 -14.24
C LEU A 317 -38.19 -11.19 -13.06
N ASP A 318 -39.51 -11.06 -12.87
CA ASP A 318 -40.08 -10.27 -11.78
C ASP A 318 -39.71 -10.83 -10.39
N ALA A 319 -39.71 -12.15 -10.24
CA ALA A 319 -39.34 -12.81 -8.99
C ALA A 319 -37.84 -12.62 -8.68
N TRP A 320 -36.98 -12.65 -9.69
CA TRP A 320 -35.55 -12.38 -9.56
C TRP A 320 -35.28 -10.91 -9.21
N ARG A 321 -35.95 -9.96 -9.88
CA ARG A 321 -35.85 -8.53 -9.54
C ARG A 321 -36.27 -8.25 -8.10
N ALA A 322 -37.38 -8.86 -7.66
CA ALA A 322 -37.83 -8.78 -6.28
C ALA A 322 -36.81 -9.39 -5.29
N SER A 323 -36.11 -10.47 -5.65
CA SER A 323 -35.04 -11.00 -4.77
C SER A 323 -33.82 -10.09 -4.72
N LEU A 324 -33.42 -9.47 -5.84
CA LEU A 324 -32.32 -8.51 -5.87
C LEU A 324 -32.62 -7.25 -5.05
N ALA A 325 -33.86 -6.77 -5.09
CA ALA A 325 -34.29 -5.63 -4.26
C ALA A 325 -34.15 -5.93 -2.76
N ARG A 326 -34.62 -7.11 -2.32
CA ARG A 326 -34.47 -7.57 -0.92
C ARG A 326 -33.01 -7.77 -0.52
N LEU A 327 -32.19 -8.30 -1.43
CA LEU A 327 -30.75 -8.48 -1.22
C LEU A 327 -30.05 -7.14 -0.96
N ALA A 328 -30.39 -6.11 -1.75
CA ALA A 328 -29.83 -4.77 -1.62
C ALA A 328 -30.28 -4.05 -0.33
N GLN A 329 -31.52 -4.30 0.10
CA GLN A 329 -32.07 -3.76 1.36
C GLN A 329 -31.48 -4.43 2.60
N GLY A 330 -30.75 -5.55 2.44
CA GLY A 330 -30.12 -6.26 3.54
C GLY A 330 -31.11 -6.94 4.48
N GLU A 331 -32.29 -7.34 3.99
CA GLU A 331 -33.30 -8.03 4.80
C GLU A 331 -32.78 -9.33 5.43
N ASP A 332 -31.81 -9.98 4.76
CA ASP A 332 -31.06 -11.10 5.31
C ASP A 332 -29.66 -10.64 5.72
N TYR A 333 -29.45 -10.53 7.04
CA TYR A 333 -28.19 -10.10 7.64
C TYR A 333 -26.98 -10.94 7.20
N ARG A 334 -27.18 -12.21 6.82
CA ARG A 334 -26.08 -13.12 6.46
C ARG A 334 -25.75 -13.15 4.98
N THR A 335 -26.69 -12.75 4.12
CA THR A 335 -26.54 -12.89 2.67
C THR A 335 -26.70 -11.56 1.92
N GLY A 336 -27.12 -10.49 2.60
CA GLY A 336 -27.27 -9.16 2.01
C GLY A 336 -25.97 -8.62 1.43
N LEU A 337 -26.06 -8.05 0.23
CA LEU A 337 -24.96 -7.30 -0.39
C LEU A 337 -25.20 -5.81 -0.17
N GLY A 338 -24.25 -5.16 0.51
CA GLY A 338 -24.35 -3.73 0.77
C GLY A 338 -24.28 -2.87 -0.50
N PRO A 339 -24.79 -1.63 -0.48
CA PRO A 339 -24.78 -0.76 -1.66
C PRO A 339 -23.38 -0.52 -2.25
N GLU A 340 -22.35 -0.39 -1.41
CA GLU A 340 -20.96 -0.22 -1.88
C GLU A 340 -20.38 -1.51 -2.49
N GLU A 341 -20.82 -2.68 -2.03
CA GLU A 341 -20.39 -3.96 -2.61
C GLU A 341 -21.04 -4.19 -3.97
N LEU A 342 -22.34 -3.92 -4.10
CA LEU A 342 -23.04 -3.94 -5.39
C LEU A 342 -22.40 -2.93 -6.37
N LEU A 343 -22.06 -1.74 -5.90
CA LEU A 343 -21.39 -0.74 -6.72
C LEU A 343 -20.01 -1.19 -7.19
N ALA A 344 -19.22 -1.81 -6.30
CA ALA A 344 -17.92 -2.40 -6.66
C ALA A 344 -18.06 -3.49 -7.73
N ILE A 345 -19.13 -4.29 -7.71
CA ILE A 345 -19.41 -5.29 -8.76
C ILE A 345 -19.67 -4.59 -10.09
N VAL A 346 -20.49 -3.54 -10.12
CA VAL A 346 -20.78 -2.82 -11.38
C VAL A 346 -19.54 -2.12 -11.94
N GLU A 347 -18.71 -1.54 -11.07
CA GLU A 347 -17.44 -0.87 -11.44
C GLU A 347 -16.35 -1.86 -11.90
N ASP A 348 -16.39 -3.11 -11.43
CA ASP A 348 -15.39 -4.11 -11.77
C ASP A 348 -15.60 -4.68 -13.19
N ALA A 349 -14.77 -4.21 -14.13
CA ALA A 349 -14.74 -4.70 -15.51
C ALA A 349 -14.43 -6.20 -15.63
N ALA A 350 -13.86 -6.81 -14.59
CA ALA A 350 -13.65 -8.25 -14.58
C ALA A 350 -14.95 -9.00 -14.24
N SER A 351 -15.82 -8.46 -13.39
CA SER A 351 -17.05 -9.14 -12.95
C SER A 351 -17.90 -9.62 -14.13
N PHE A 352 -18.56 -10.77 -13.97
CA PHE A 352 -19.33 -11.37 -15.06
C PHE A 352 -20.44 -10.42 -15.52
N PRO A 353 -20.74 -10.35 -16.84
CA PRO A 353 -21.77 -9.44 -17.37
C PRO A 353 -23.08 -9.53 -16.57
N ASP A 354 -23.53 -10.74 -16.27
CA ASP A 354 -24.78 -10.99 -15.55
C ASP A 354 -24.71 -10.50 -14.10
N GLU A 355 -23.56 -10.67 -13.41
CA GLU A 355 -23.34 -10.11 -12.06
C GLU A 355 -23.42 -8.58 -12.08
N ARG A 356 -22.82 -7.93 -13.10
CA ARG A 356 -22.84 -6.47 -13.23
C ARG A 356 -24.26 -5.96 -13.48
N VAL A 357 -25.03 -6.61 -14.35
CA VAL A 357 -26.44 -6.28 -14.61
C VAL A 357 -27.28 -6.50 -13.36
N ALA A 358 -27.13 -7.64 -12.69
CA ALA A 358 -27.82 -7.96 -11.44
C ALA A 358 -27.52 -6.92 -10.35
N ALA A 359 -26.25 -6.55 -10.17
CA ALA A 359 -25.84 -5.56 -9.19
C ALA A 359 -26.40 -4.16 -9.52
N ALA A 360 -26.39 -3.74 -10.79
CA ALA A 360 -27.00 -2.49 -11.21
C ALA A 360 -28.52 -2.47 -10.96
N THR A 361 -29.19 -3.59 -11.21
CA THR A 361 -30.63 -3.78 -10.92
C THR A 361 -30.92 -3.64 -9.43
N ALA A 362 -30.10 -4.30 -8.60
CA ALA A 362 -30.22 -4.26 -7.15
C ALA A 362 -30.00 -2.83 -6.62
N LEU A 363 -29.03 -2.09 -7.19
CA LEU A 363 -28.78 -0.68 -6.85
C LEU A 363 -29.94 0.23 -7.24
N ALA A 364 -30.60 -0.01 -8.36
CA ALA A 364 -31.76 0.77 -8.80
C ALA A 364 -32.99 0.62 -7.89
N ALA A 365 -33.06 -0.48 -7.12
CA ALA A 365 -34.13 -0.71 -6.15
C ALA A 365 -33.93 0.02 -4.81
N LEU A 366 -32.74 0.61 -4.57
CA LEU A 366 -32.44 1.37 -3.37
C LEU A 366 -32.91 2.83 -3.49
N PRO A 367 -33.12 3.54 -2.36
CA PRO A 367 -33.35 4.98 -2.39
C PRO A 367 -32.28 5.73 -3.19
N HIS A 368 -32.72 6.74 -3.95
CA HIS A 368 -31.86 7.50 -4.85
C HIS A 368 -30.72 8.20 -4.10
N ASP A 369 -29.53 8.14 -4.68
CA ASP A 369 -28.31 8.72 -4.15
C ASP A 369 -27.48 9.23 -5.34
N ASP A 370 -27.34 10.56 -5.42
CA ASP A 370 -26.65 11.24 -6.52
C ASP A 370 -25.21 10.76 -6.70
N ARG A 371 -24.49 10.49 -5.60
CA ARG A 371 -23.09 10.07 -5.65
C ARG A 371 -23.00 8.66 -6.23
N ARG A 372 -23.88 7.77 -5.77
CA ARG A 372 -23.97 6.39 -6.27
C ARG A 372 -24.35 6.38 -7.74
N SER A 373 -25.40 7.11 -8.12
CA SER A 373 -25.88 7.20 -9.50
C SER A 373 -24.79 7.70 -10.46
N LYS A 374 -24.04 8.74 -10.07
CA LYS A 374 -22.89 9.24 -10.86
C LYS A 374 -21.80 8.18 -11.05
N ARG A 375 -21.44 7.45 -9.98
CA ARG A 375 -20.43 6.38 -10.06
C ARG A 375 -20.86 5.25 -11.00
N VAL A 376 -22.12 4.79 -10.89
CA VAL A 376 -22.62 3.76 -11.79
C VAL A 376 -22.62 4.25 -13.23
N ARG A 377 -23.05 5.49 -13.51
CA ARG A 377 -23.04 6.06 -14.87
C ARG A 377 -21.63 6.07 -15.48
N VAL A 378 -20.61 6.46 -14.72
CA VAL A 378 -19.21 6.41 -15.18
C VAL A 378 -18.78 4.97 -15.50
N ALA A 379 -19.17 3.98 -14.69
CA ALA A 379 -18.88 2.57 -14.94
C ALA A 379 -19.58 2.03 -16.20
N VAL A 380 -20.81 2.49 -16.46
CA VAL A 380 -21.56 2.18 -17.69
C VAL A 380 -20.87 2.79 -18.91
N GLU A 381 -20.56 4.09 -18.88
CA GLU A 381 -19.86 4.79 -19.97
C GLU A 381 -18.50 4.15 -20.30
N ALA A 382 -17.77 3.71 -19.27
CA ALA A 382 -16.50 3.02 -19.42
C ALA A 382 -16.61 1.58 -19.96
N THR A 383 -17.82 0.99 -20.02
CA THR A 383 -18.01 -0.39 -20.49
C THR A 383 -17.84 -0.45 -21.99
N VAL A 384 -16.88 -1.26 -22.49
CA VAL A 384 -16.53 -1.33 -23.92
C VAL A 384 -17.58 -2.06 -24.75
N ASP A 385 -18.21 -3.12 -24.22
CA ASP A 385 -19.24 -3.87 -24.96
C ASP A 385 -20.55 -3.06 -25.05
N PRO A 386 -20.98 -2.65 -26.26
CA PRO A 386 -22.18 -1.85 -26.42
C PRO A 386 -23.46 -2.56 -25.94
N LYS A 387 -23.54 -3.89 -26.01
CA LYS A 387 -24.73 -4.62 -25.55
C LYS A 387 -24.85 -4.60 -24.03
N LEU A 388 -23.73 -4.86 -23.34
CA LEU A 388 -23.67 -4.79 -21.88
C LEU A 388 -23.91 -3.35 -21.39
N ARG A 389 -23.39 -2.35 -22.09
CA ARG A 389 -23.66 -0.94 -21.79
C ARG A 389 -25.17 -0.65 -21.79
N VAL A 390 -25.87 -1.01 -22.86
CA VAL A 390 -27.33 -0.85 -22.97
C VAL A 390 -28.07 -1.62 -21.87
N ALA A 391 -27.64 -2.84 -21.55
CA ALA A 391 -28.23 -3.63 -20.47
C ALA A 391 -28.04 -2.95 -19.09
N LEU A 392 -26.88 -2.37 -18.82
CA LEU A 392 -26.61 -1.63 -17.58
C LEU A 392 -27.39 -0.31 -17.49
N GLU A 393 -27.53 0.43 -18.60
CA GLU A 393 -28.38 1.63 -18.66
C GLU A 393 -29.84 1.28 -18.35
N ARG A 394 -30.36 0.23 -18.99
CA ARG A 394 -31.71 -0.29 -18.73
C ARG A 394 -31.89 -0.77 -17.29
N ALA A 395 -30.87 -1.40 -16.71
CA ALA A 395 -30.89 -1.84 -15.32
C ALA A 395 -30.97 -0.66 -14.36
N LEU A 396 -30.24 0.43 -14.64
CA LEU A 396 -30.29 1.67 -13.87
C LEU A 396 -31.66 2.36 -13.94
N ASP A 397 -32.30 2.33 -15.11
CA ASP A 397 -33.64 2.90 -15.30
C ASP A 397 -34.75 2.02 -14.70
N GLY A 398 -34.41 0.84 -14.17
CA GLY A 398 -35.38 -0.13 -13.68
C GLY A 398 -36.23 -0.76 -14.80
N VAL A 399 -35.79 -0.67 -16.06
CA VAL A 399 -36.48 -1.22 -17.24
C VAL A 399 -35.65 -2.36 -17.81
N ILE A 400 -35.58 -3.48 -17.10
CA ILE A 400 -34.95 -4.70 -17.60
C ILE A 400 -36.01 -5.58 -18.24
N ASP A 401 -35.83 -5.87 -19.53
CA ASP A 401 -36.59 -6.86 -20.28
C ASP A 401 -35.79 -8.15 -20.46
N GLU A 402 -36.50 -9.26 -20.72
CA GLU A 402 -35.92 -10.59 -20.93
C GLU A 402 -34.84 -10.57 -22.05
N ALA A 403 -35.11 -9.80 -23.12
CA ALA A 403 -34.22 -9.68 -24.26
C ALA A 403 -32.87 -9.01 -23.92
N ALA A 404 -32.83 -8.02 -23.03
CA ALA A 404 -31.57 -7.41 -22.60
C ALA A 404 -30.73 -8.38 -21.76
N LEU A 405 -31.37 -9.24 -20.95
CA LEU A 405 -30.68 -10.26 -20.17
C LEU A 405 -30.07 -11.33 -21.07
N GLU A 406 -30.87 -11.93 -21.97
CA GLU A 406 -30.41 -12.97 -22.89
C GLU A 406 -29.26 -12.47 -23.78
N ALA A 407 -29.31 -11.20 -24.18
CA ALA A 407 -28.25 -10.57 -24.99
C ALA A 407 -26.92 -10.43 -24.24
N ALA A 408 -26.95 -10.28 -22.91
CA ALA A 408 -25.75 -10.26 -22.06
C ALA A 408 -25.19 -11.68 -21.85
N GLU A 409 -26.06 -12.66 -21.59
CA GLU A 409 -25.71 -14.06 -21.32
C GLU A 409 -25.06 -14.76 -22.55
N ALA A 410 -25.65 -14.58 -23.74
CA ALA A 410 -25.27 -15.30 -24.96
C ALA A 410 -23.81 -15.09 -25.42
N ARG A 411 -23.13 -14.04 -24.93
CA ARG A 411 -21.74 -13.74 -25.29
C ARG A 411 -20.72 -14.40 -24.36
N HIS A 412 -21.12 -14.79 -23.15
CA HIS A 412 -20.22 -15.38 -22.18
C HIS A 412 -20.06 -16.90 -22.33
N ALA A 413 -21.03 -17.56 -22.97
CA ALA A 413 -20.98 -18.97 -23.31
C ALA A 413 -20.05 -19.30 -24.51
N ARG A 414 -19.38 -18.30 -25.09
CA ARG A 414 -18.39 -18.45 -26.18
C ARG A 414 -17.02 -18.01 -25.71
#